data_AF-A0A2A4N517-F1
#
_entry.id   AF-A0A2A4N517-F1
#
_cell.length_a   1.000
_cell.length_b   1.000
_cell.length_c   1.000
_cell.angle_alpha   90.00
_cell.angle_beta   90.00
_cell.angle_gamma   90.00
#
_symmetry.space_group_name_H-M   'P 1'
#
loop_
_entity.id
_entity.type
_entity.pdbx_description
1 polymer ?
#
loop_
_entity_poly.entity_id
_entity_poly.type
_entity_poly.pdbx_seq_one_letter_code
_entity_poly.pdbx_strand_id
1 'polypeptide(L)'
;MLTWATETQMVVMVGAFGGILLGLAARLGRFCTPGAIEDLLYGSSDTRMRMWALAIGTAIIGTFSLMGAGLLHATDTFYLSLRWLPAASIVGGLMFGYGMAMSGNCSYGALARLGGGDMRS
;
A
#
# COMPACT_ATOMS: atom_id res chain seq x y z
N MET A 1 -10.08 -1.37 -25.77
CA MET A 1 -10.46 0.04 -26.00
C MET A 1 -11.97 0.16 -25.79
N LEU A 2 -12.40 0.66 -24.63
CA LEU A 2 -13.83 0.84 -24.31
C LEU A 2 -14.30 2.17 -24.92
N THR A 3 -15.31 2.12 -25.79
CA THR A 3 -15.76 3.25 -26.63
C THR A 3 -16.45 4.39 -25.88
N TRP A 4 -16.60 4.29 -24.56
CA TRP A 4 -17.36 5.24 -23.74
C TRP A 4 -16.50 6.19 -22.88
N ALA A 5 -15.17 5.97 -22.80
CA ALA A 5 -14.28 6.78 -21.97
C ALA A 5 -12.87 6.88 -22.59
N THR A 6 -12.26 8.06 -22.50
CA THR A 6 -10.84 8.24 -22.85
C THR A 6 -9.93 7.47 -21.89
N GLU A 7 -8.73 7.09 -22.33
CA GLU A 7 -7.76 6.34 -21.51
C GLU A 7 -7.46 7.08 -20.19
N THR A 8 -7.33 8.41 -20.26
CA THR A 8 -7.11 9.25 -19.08
C THR A 8 -8.26 9.19 -18.07
N GLN A 9 -9.51 9.20 -18.56
CA GLN A 9 -10.69 9.07 -17.69
C GLN A 9 -10.72 7.71 -16.99
N MET A 10 -10.37 6.64 -17.70
CA MET A 10 -10.30 5.29 -17.12
C MET A 10 -9.24 5.21 -16.02
N VAL A 11 -8.05 5.75 -16.24
CA VAL A 11 -6.97 5.77 -15.24
C VAL A 11 -7.39 6.57 -13.99
N VAL A 12 -8.02 7.73 -14.18
CA VAL A 12 -8.50 8.55 -13.06
C VAL A 12 -9.60 7.83 -12.28
N MET A 13 -10.56 7.20 -12.96
CA MET A 13 -11.65 6.47 -12.29
C MET A 13 -11.14 5.28 -11.49
N VAL A 14 -10.24 4.48 -12.07
CA VAL A 14 -9.63 3.34 -11.38
C VAL A 14 -8.77 3.81 -10.21
N GLY A 15 -7.98 4.87 -10.40
CA GLY A 15 -7.16 5.46 -9.34
C GLY A 15 -8.01 6.05 -8.20
N ALA A 16 -9.09 6.76 -8.52
CA ALA A 16 -10.01 7.33 -7.53
C ALA A 16 -10.74 6.22 -6.75
N PHE A 17 -11.25 5.20 -7.46
CA PHE A 17 -11.91 4.06 -6.84
C PHE A 17 -10.95 3.30 -5.90
N GLY A 18 -9.74 2.98 -6.38
CA GLY A 18 -8.69 2.36 -5.57
C GLY A 18 -8.30 3.22 -4.36
N GLY A 19 -8.15 4.53 -4.55
CA GLY A 19 -7.82 5.48 -3.49
C GLY A 19 -8.89 5.56 -2.40
N ILE A 20 -10.18 5.54 -2.77
CA ILE A 20 -11.31 5.50 -1.83
C ILE A 20 -11.30 4.20 -1.02
N LEU A 21 -11.16 3.05 -1.70
CA LEU A 21 -11.13 1.74 -1.05
C LEU A 21 -9.98 1.62 -0.06
N LEU A 22 -8.78 2.00 -0.50
CA LEU A 22 -7.63 2.08 0.38
C LEU A 22 -7.99 3.01 1.54
N GLY A 23 -8.45 4.24 1.27
CA GLY A 23 -8.70 5.28 2.29
C GLY A 23 -9.64 4.81 3.40
N LEU A 24 -10.69 4.08 3.01
CA LEU A 24 -11.61 3.43 3.93
C LEU A 24 -10.92 2.32 4.73
N ALA A 25 -10.10 1.48 4.09
CA ALA A 25 -9.31 0.46 4.79
C ALA A 25 -8.36 1.09 5.83
N ALA A 26 -7.75 2.25 5.52
CA ALA A 26 -6.92 3.00 6.48
C ALA A 26 -7.71 3.40 7.73
N ARG A 27 -8.88 4.02 7.52
CA ARG A 27 -9.69 4.61 8.60
C ARG A 27 -10.34 3.54 9.46
N LEU A 28 -10.90 2.50 8.83
CA LEU A 28 -11.63 1.44 9.53
C LEU A 28 -10.67 0.43 10.18
N GLY A 29 -9.61 0.04 9.47
CA GLY A 29 -8.69 -1.01 9.91
C GLY A 29 -7.47 -0.53 10.70
N ARG A 30 -7.23 0.79 10.80
CA ARG A 30 -5.98 1.37 11.33
C ARG A 30 -4.74 0.68 10.73
N PHE A 31 -4.78 0.46 9.42
CA PHE A 31 -3.72 -0.20 8.68
C PHE A 31 -2.48 0.69 8.61
N CYS A 32 -1.59 0.52 9.57
CA CYS A 32 -0.23 1.03 9.52
C CYS A 32 0.75 -0.09 9.83
N THR A 33 1.72 -0.29 8.95
CA THR A 33 2.79 -1.28 9.07
C THR A 33 3.63 -1.12 10.35
N PRO A 34 4.14 0.09 10.70
CA PRO A 34 4.91 0.26 11.94
C PRO A 34 4.07 -0.04 13.18
N GLY A 35 2.84 0.48 13.24
CA GLY A 35 1.99 0.19 14.39
C GLY A 35 1.52 -1.27 14.47
N ALA A 36 1.54 -2.04 13.37
CA ALA A 36 1.27 -3.49 13.43
C ALA A 36 2.42 -4.23 14.11
N ILE A 37 3.66 -3.75 13.91
CA ILE A 37 4.85 -4.25 14.60
C ILE A 37 4.81 -3.84 16.07
N GLU A 38 4.45 -2.59 16.37
CA GLU A 38 4.31 -2.11 17.76
C GLU A 38 3.22 -2.84 18.53
N ASP A 39 2.05 -3.08 17.93
CA ASP A 39 0.95 -3.81 18.58
C ASP A 39 1.32 -5.27 18.85
N LEU A 40 2.15 -5.86 17.99
CA LEU A 40 2.65 -7.22 18.16
C LEU A 40 3.70 -7.31 19.28
N LEU A 41 4.64 -6.36 19.33
CA LEU A 41 5.74 -6.38 20.32
C LEU A 41 5.34 -5.84 21.68
N TYR A 42 4.50 -4.80 21.72
CA TYR A 42 4.17 -4.04 22.93
C TYR A 42 2.68 -4.07 23.27
N GLY A 43 1.81 -4.14 22.26
CA GLY A 43 0.36 -4.06 22.44
C GLY A 43 -0.36 -5.36 22.79
N SER A 44 0.35 -6.51 22.84
CA SER A 44 -0.20 -7.86 23.06
C SER A 44 -1.32 -8.27 22.09
N SER A 45 -1.47 -7.56 20.95
CA SER A 45 -2.52 -7.81 19.97
C SER A 45 -1.91 -8.11 18.60
N ASP A 46 -2.22 -9.28 18.05
CA ASP A 46 -1.70 -9.75 16.76
C ASP A 46 -2.63 -9.43 15.59
N THR A 47 -3.81 -8.84 15.86
CA THR A 47 -4.89 -8.68 14.88
C THR A 47 -4.44 -7.86 13.67
N ARG A 48 -3.71 -6.75 13.87
CA ARG A 48 -3.18 -5.94 12.76
C ARG A 48 -2.10 -6.64 11.96
N MET A 49 -1.30 -7.48 12.61
CA MET A 49 -0.28 -8.28 11.92
C MET A 49 -0.93 -9.32 11.00
N ARG A 50 -2.00 -9.99 11.46
CA ARG A 50 -2.76 -10.94 10.65
C ARG A 50 -3.41 -10.29 9.45
N MET A 51 -4.01 -9.11 9.66
CA MET A 51 -4.60 -8.31 8.59
C MET A 51 -3.56 -7.92 7.53
N TRP A 52 -2.35 -7.52 7.96
CA TRP A 52 -1.24 -7.20 7.05
C TRP A 52 -0.79 -8.42 6.23
N ALA A 53 -0.64 -9.58 6.87
CA ALA A 53 -0.27 -10.81 6.20
C ALA A 53 -1.32 -11.26 5.16
N LEU A 54 -2.61 -11.16 5.50
CA LEU A 54 -3.70 -11.43 4.56
C LEU A 54 -3.68 -10.48 3.36
N ALA A 55 -3.48 -9.18 3.60
CA ALA A 55 -3.41 -8.19 2.52
C ALA A 55 -2.28 -8.51 1.53
N ILE A 56 -1.08 -8.82 2.02
CA ILE A 56 0.06 -9.22 1.18
C ILE A 56 -0.24 -10.52 0.43
N GLY A 57 -0.75 -11.54 1.13
CA GLY A 57 -1.12 -12.82 0.53
C GLY A 57 -2.12 -12.64 -0.62
N THR A 58 -3.18 -11.84 -0.41
CA THR A 58 -4.17 -11.56 -1.45
C THR A 58 -3.58 -10.79 -2.62
N ALA A 59 -2.68 -9.83 -2.37
CA ALA A 59 -2.03 -9.06 -3.43
C ALA A 59 -1.13 -9.94 -4.30
N ILE A 60 -0.34 -10.82 -3.69
CA ILE A 60 0.53 -11.77 -4.39
C ILE A 60 -0.33 -12.73 -5.22
N ILE A 61 -1.27 -13.43 -4.59
CA ILE A 61 -2.11 -14.43 -5.28
C ILE A 61 -2.90 -13.77 -6.42
N GLY A 62 -3.47 -12.58 -6.19
CA GLY A 62 -4.18 -11.82 -7.22
C GLY A 62 -3.28 -11.47 -8.41
N THR A 63 -2.09 -10.90 -8.15
CA THR A 63 -1.19 -10.49 -9.23
C THR A 63 -0.68 -11.70 -10.03
N PHE A 64 -0.26 -12.77 -9.36
CA PHE A 64 0.23 -13.98 -10.04
C PHE A 64 -0.86 -14.75 -10.79
N SER A 65 -2.09 -14.79 -10.28
CA SER A 65 -3.22 -15.40 -10.99
C SER A 65 -3.57 -14.62 -12.27
N LEU A 66 -3.55 -13.29 -12.23
CA LEU A 66 -3.77 -12.44 -13.41
C LEU A 66 -2.65 -12.61 -14.46
N MET A 67 -1.39 -12.73 -14.01
CA MET A 67 -0.27 -13.04 -14.92
C MET A 67 -0.44 -14.42 -15.55
N GLY A 68 -0.83 -15.43 -14.78
CA GLY A 68 -1.09 -16.79 -15.28
C GLY A 68 -2.26 -16.88 -16.26
N ALA A 69 -3.26 -16.01 -16.11
CA ALA A 69 -4.40 -15.91 -17.03
C ALA A 69 -4.08 -15.11 -18.32
N GLY A 70 -2.87 -14.55 -18.44
CA GLY A 70 -2.48 -13.72 -19.59
C GLY A 70 -3.13 -12.34 -19.64
N LEU A 71 -3.80 -11.90 -18.56
CA LEU A 71 -4.43 -10.58 -18.47
C LEU A 71 -3.45 -9.48 -18.06
N LEU A 72 -2.28 -9.85 -17.54
CA LEU A 72 -1.26 -8.93 -17.04
C LEU A 72 0.12 -9.37 -17.51
N HIS A 73 0.80 -8.52 -18.27
CA HIS A 73 2.16 -8.76 -18.73
C HIS A 73 3.18 -8.07 -17.81
N ALA A 74 4.12 -8.86 -17.28
CA ALA A 74 5.16 -8.39 -16.36
C ALA A 74 6.01 -7.24 -16.94
N THR A 75 6.20 -7.21 -18.25
CA THR A 75 7.00 -6.21 -18.96
C THR A 75 6.35 -4.83 -19.00
N ASP A 76 5.02 -4.77 -18.96
CA ASP A 76 4.28 -3.50 -18.98
C ASP A 76 4.15 -2.88 -17.59
N THR A 77 4.51 -3.64 -16.55
CA THR A 77 4.46 -3.17 -15.16
C THR A 77 5.79 -2.58 -14.71
N PHE A 78 5.79 -1.28 -14.38
CA PHE A 78 6.95 -0.55 -13.86
C PHE A 78 7.56 -1.19 -12.60
N TYR A 79 6.74 -1.82 -11.76
CA TYR A 79 7.18 -2.45 -10.52
C TYR A 79 8.03 -3.71 -10.75
N LEU A 80 7.81 -4.44 -11.85
CA LEU A 80 8.57 -5.65 -12.19
C LEU A 80 9.76 -5.38 -13.12
N SER A 81 9.78 -4.23 -13.80
CA SER A 81 10.91 -3.80 -14.65
C SER A 81 12.04 -3.11 -13.87
N LEU A 82 11.81 -2.77 -12.59
CA LEU A 82 12.80 -2.14 -11.73
C LEU A 82 13.99 -3.09 -11.48
N ARG A 83 15.18 -2.69 -11.95
CA ARG A 83 16.44 -3.38 -11.64
C ARG A 83 16.63 -3.38 -10.12
N TRP A 84 16.74 -4.54 -9.50
CA TRP A 84 16.93 -4.64 -8.06
C TRP A 84 18.32 -4.11 -7.66
N LEU A 85 18.36 -2.97 -6.98
CA LEU A 85 19.57 -2.39 -6.38
C LEU A 85 19.53 -2.61 -4.87
N PRO A 86 20.27 -3.60 -4.33
CA PRO A 86 20.17 -3.98 -2.92
C PRO A 86 20.61 -2.86 -1.98
N ALA A 87 21.70 -2.16 -2.32
CA ALA A 87 22.20 -1.05 -1.50
C ALA A 87 21.17 0.08 -1.37
N ALA A 88 20.56 0.51 -2.48
CA ALA A 88 19.53 1.55 -2.48
C ALA A 88 18.27 1.10 -1.71
N SER A 89 17.90 -0.17 -1.83
CA SER A 89 16.73 -0.73 -1.14
C SER A 89 16.93 -0.76 0.38
N ILE A 90 18.12 -1.17 0.85
CA ILE A 90 18.44 -1.22 2.27
C ILE A 90 18.52 0.19 2.85
N VAL A 91 19.30 1.09 2.24
CA VAL A 91 19.49 2.45 2.74
C VAL A 91 18.17 3.23 2.71
N GLY A 92 17.45 3.17 1.59
CA GLY A 92 16.15 3.83 1.44
C GLY A 92 15.10 3.28 2.41
N GLY A 93 15.03 1.96 2.58
CA GLY A 93 14.12 1.30 3.51
C GLY A 93 14.39 1.69 4.96
N LEU A 94 15.66 1.75 5.38
CA LEU A 94 16.04 2.16 6.73
C LEU A 94 15.73 3.65 6.98
N MET A 95 16.09 4.54 6.05
CA MET A 95 15.79 5.97 6.19
C MET A 95 14.28 6.22 6.24
N PHE A 96 13.50 5.55 5.38
CA PHE A 96 12.05 5.67 5.35
C PHE A 96 11.39 5.10 6.60
N GLY A 97 11.83 3.91 7.06
CA GLY A 97 11.35 3.27 8.28
C GLY A 97 11.64 4.11 9.53
N TYR A 98 12.86 4.63 9.65
CA TYR A 98 13.25 5.52 10.72
C TYR A 98 12.43 6.82 10.72
N GLY A 99 12.17 7.39 9.53
CA GLY A 99 11.28 8.55 9.37
C GLY A 99 9.87 8.29 9.90
N MET A 100 9.28 7.14 9.56
CA MET A 100 7.96 6.73 10.07
C MET A 100 7.94 6.56 11.59
N ALA A 101 9.02 6.03 12.18
CA ALA A 101 9.13 5.89 13.63
C ALA A 101 9.17 7.27 14.31
N MET A 102 9.90 8.23 13.75
CA MET A 102 9.97 9.59 14.29
C MET A 102 8.65 10.36 14.15
N SER A 103 7.91 10.18 13.06
CA SER A 103 6.61 10.83 12.85
C SER A 103 5.47 10.18 13.65
N GLY A 104 5.68 8.98 14.22
CA GLY A 104 4.64 8.21 14.89
C GLY A 104 3.47 7.85 13.96
N ASN A 105 3.73 7.81 12.65
CA ASN A 105 2.73 7.50 11.63
C ASN A 105 3.37 6.73 10.47
N CYS A 106 2.52 6.01 9.72
CA CYS A 106 2.92 5.49 8.41
C CYS A 106 2.44 6.44 7.32
N SER A 107 3.09 6.45 6.16
CA SER A 107 2.67 7.27 4.99
C SER A 107 1.19 7.16 4.68
N TYR A 108 0.66 5.93 4.78
CA TYR A 108 -0.74 5.63 4.55
C TYR A 108 -1.67 6.24 5.61
N GLY A 109 -1.28 6.15 6.88
CA GLY A 109 -2.00 6.73 8.01
C GLY A 109 -1.93 8.26 8.04
N ALA A 110 -0.82 8.84 7.61
CA ALA A 110 -0.66 10.29 7.48
C ALA A 110 -1.65 10.85 6.45
N LEU A 111 -1.72 10.24 5.25
CA LEU A 111 -2.70 10.63 4.23
C LEU A 111 -4.15 10.48 4.72
N ALA A 112 -4.45 9.39 5.43
CA ALA A 112 -5.79 9.17 5.98
C ALA A 112 -6.17 10.19 7.06
N ARG A 113 -5.22 10.60 7.93
CA ARG A 113 -5.41 11.62 8.97
C ARG A 113 -5.55 13.02 8.39
N LEU A 114 -4.73 13.35 7.40
CA LEU A 114 -4.85 14.61 6.64
C LEU A 114 -6.25 14.72 6.02
N GLY A 115 -6.74 13.67 5.36
CA GLY A 115 -8.10 13.62 4.84
C GLY A 115 -9.21 13.61 5.91
N GLY A 116 -8.86 13.43 7.18
CA GLY A 116 -9.77 13.51 8.33
C GLY A 116 -9.78 14.87 9.03
N GLY A 117 -8.93 15.82 8.59
CA GLY A 117 -8.83 17.17 9.16
C GLY A 117 -7.80 17.33 10.29
N ASP A 118 -6.96 16.31 10.53
CA ASP A 118 -5.86 16.43 11.49
C ASP A 118 -4.65 17.09 10.81
N MET A 119 -4.47 18.40 11.05
CA MET A 119 -3.37 19.20 10.50
C MET A 119 -2.07 19.07 11.29
N ARG A 120 -2.05 18.28 12.37
CA ARG A 120 -0.85 18.05 13.20
C ARG A 120 -0.04 16.83 12.73
N SER A 121 -0.45 16.18 11.65
CA SER A 121 0.20 14.98 11.11
C SER A 121 1.58 15.23 10.52
#